data_AF-A0A3C0FAE6-F1
#
_entry.id   AF-A0A3C0FAE6-F1
#
_cell.length_a   1.000
_cell.length_b   1.000
_cell.length_c   1.000
_cell.angle_alpha   90.00
_cell.angle_beta   90.00
_cell.angle_gamma   90.00
#
_symmetry.space_group_name_H-M   'P 1'
#
loop_
_entity.id
_entity.type
_entity.pdbx_description
1 polymer ?
#
loop_
_entity_poly.entity_id
_entity_poly.type
_entity_poly.pdbx_seq_one_letter_code
_entity_poly.pdbx_strand_id
1 'polypeptide(L)' 'MRSRDAGLRVGQLEPGRHNAITDVSGVRVGHTTLVRGEGALQPGRGPVRTGVTVIMPHGRNPFRRKVRTA' A
#
# COMPACT_ATOMS: atom_id res chain seq x y z
N MET A 1 -4.97 -7.15 -12.11
CA MET A 1 -4.49 -6.50 -13.34
C MET A 1 -3.82 -5.18 -12.97
N ARG A 2 -2.64 -4.95 -13.52
CA ARG A 2 -1.88 -3.68 -13.50
C ARG A 2 -1.89 -3.06 -14.90
N SER A 3 -1.43 -1.82 -15.02
CA SER A 3 -1.36 -1.10 -16.31
C SER A 3 -0.68 -1.91 -17.42
N ARG A 4 0.46 -2.55 -17.12
CA ARG A 4 1.22 -3.35 -18.08
C ARG A 4 0.48 -4.61 -18.55
N ASP A 5 -0.37 -5.20 -17.71
CA ASP A 5 -1.19 -6.35 -18.10
C ASP A 5 -2.26 -5.95 -19.14
N ALA A 6 -2.59 -4.66 -19.21
CA ALA A 6 -3.47 -4.06 -20.22
C ALA A 6 -2.70 -3.42 -21.40
N GLY A 7 -1.39 -3.67 -21.51
CA GLY A 7 -0.54 -3.13 -22.59
C GLY A 7 -0.10 -1.67 -22.40
N LEU A 8 -0.47 -1.02 -21.29
CA LEU A 8 -0.13 0.37 -21.02
C LEU A 8 1.26 0.46 -20.36
N ARG A 9 2.24 1.04 -21.08
CA ARG A 9 3.61 1.26 -20.59
C ARG A 9 3.84 2.74 -20.27
N VAL A 10 4.33 3.00 -19.06
CA VAL A 10 4.73 4.35 -18.60
C VAL A 10 6.22 4.32 -18.28
N GLY A 11 6.96 5.30 -18.82
CA GLY A 11 8.41 5.39 -18.69
C GLY A 11 9.17 4.41 -19.60
N GLN A 12 10.50 4.42 -19.51
CA GLN A 12 11.40 3.61 -20.36
C GLN A 12 12.08 2.45 -19.62
N LEU A 13 12.05 2.44 -18.29
CA LEU A 13 12.71 1.41 -17.49
C LEU A 13 11.81 0.19 -17.26
N GLU A 14 12.44 -0.97 -17.09
CA GLU A 14 11.74 -2.18 -16.65
C GLU A 14 11.52 -2.17 -15.14
N PRO A 15 10.36 -2.66 -14.66
CA PRO A 15 10.04 -2.71 -13.25
C PRO A 15 10.76 -3.87 -12.57
N GLY A 16 10.83 -3.82 -11.25
CA GLY A 16 11.23 -4.98 -10.45
C GLY A 16 10.26 -6.16 -10.62
N ARG A 17 10.65 -7.32 -10.06
CA ARG A 17 9.90 -8.59 -10.16
C ARG A 17 8.44 -8.44 -9.75
N HIS A 18 8.20 -7.72 -8.66
CA HIS A 18 6.86 -7.51 -8.14
C HIS A 18 6.22 -6.23 -8.65
N ASN A 19 6.90 -5.41 -9.46
CA ASN A 19 6.46 -4.09 -9.91
C ASN A 19 5.75 -3.31 -8.78
N ALA A 20 6.43 -3.24 -7.62
CA ALA A 20 5.90 -2.70 -6.38
C ALA A 20 7.02 -2.17 -5.47
N ILE A 21 6.68 -1.35 -4.47
CA ILE A 21 7.67 -0.78 -3.53
C ILE A 21 8.45 -1.85 -2.74
N THR A 22 7.87 -3.04 -2.56
CA THR A 22 8.52 -4.18 -1.90
C THR A 22 9.64 -4.82 -2.73
N ASP A 23 9.84 -4.40 -3.98
CA ASP A 23 11.03 -4.75 -4.75
C ASP A 23 12.31 -4.16 -4.12
N VAL A 24 12.19 -3.13 -3.27
CA VAL A 24 13.29 -2.67 -2.42
C VAL A 24 13.45 -3.64 -1.25
N SER A 25 14.60 -4.33 -1.19
CA SER A 25 14.88 -5.36 -0.19
C SER A 25 14.64 -4.86 1.24
N GLY A 26 13.88 -5.64 2.02
CA GLY A 26 13.53 -5.35 3.40
C GLY A 26 12.26 -4.50 3.59
N VAL A 27 11.82 -3.74 2.57
CA VAL A 27 10.57 -2.98 2.64
C VAL A 27 9.38 -3.94 2.67
N ARG A 28 8.41 -3.67 3.56
CA ARG A 28 7.19 -4.45 3.70
C ARG A 28 5.97 -3.53 3.75
N VAL A 29 4.84 -4.04 3.26
CA VAL A 29 3.56 -3.31 3.27
C VAL A 29 2.49 -4.20 3.91
N GLY A 30 1.69 -3.62 4.79
CA GLY A 30 0.49 -4.25 5.36
C GLY A 30 -0.71 -3.33 5.22
N HIS A 31 -1.92 -3.88 5.13
CA HIS A 31 -3.14 -3.09 5.08
C HIS A 31 -4.28 -3.79 5.83
N THR A 32 -5.22 -2.99 6.31
CA THR A 32 -6.51 -3.43 6.82
C THR A 32 -7.58 -2.56 6.19
N THR A 33 -8.56 -3.20 5.53
CA THR A 33 -9.70 -2.52 4.92
C THR A 33 -10.95 -2.83 5.72
N LEU A 34 -11.68 -1.79 6.12
CA LEU A 34 -12.96 -1.91 6.80
C LEU A 34 -14.09 -1.57 5.83
N VAL A 35 -14.83 -2.61 5.44
CA VAL A 35 -16.04 -2.53 4.61
C VAL A 35 -17.18 -3.15 5.39
N ARG A 36 -18.14 -2.33 5.84
CA ARG A 36 -19.30 -2.81 6.61
C ARG A 36 -20.54 -1.95 6.38
N GLY A 37 -21.71 -2.59 6.37
CA GLY A 37 -23.01 -1.91 6.20
C GLY A 37 -23.24 -1.43 4.76
N GLU A 38 -24.48 -1.08 4.47
CA GLU A 38 -24.99 -0.71 3.14
C GLU A 38 -26.15 0.30 3.28
N GLY A 39 -26.61 0.86 2.16
CA GLY A 39 -27.72 1.83 2.13
C GLY A 39 -27.29 3.26 2.46
N ALA A 40 -28.28 4.08 2.87
CA ALA A 40 -28.08 5.49 3.14
C ALA A 40 -27.11 5.76 4.30
N LEU A 41 -26.37 6.88 4.20
CA LEU A 41 -25.42 7.31 5.22
C LEU A 41 -26.11 7.62 6.55
N GLN A 42 -25.64 6.97 7.61
CA GLN A 42 -25.92 7.29 9.01
C GLN A 42 -24.61 7.78 9.67
N PRO A 43 -24.44 9.10 9.90
CA PRO A 43 -23.23 9.65 10.50
C PRO A 43 -22.84 8.95 11.81
N GLY A 44 -21.55 8.63 11.96
CA GLY A 44 -21.02 7.88 13.10
C GLY A 44 -21.30 6.37 13.11
N ARG A 45 -22.03 5.83 12.11
CA ARG A 45 -22.36 4.40 12.00
C ARG A 45 -21.92 3.75 10.69
N GLY A 46 -22.28 4.32 9.55
CA GLY A 46 -21.91 3.75 8.25
C GLY A 46 -22.84 4.14 7.09
N PRO A 47 -22.67 3.53 5.91
CA PRO A 47 -21.74 2.43 5.62
C PRO A 47 -20.27 2.82 5.81
N VAL A 48 -19.49 1.92 6.41
CA VAL A 48 -18.05 2.11 6.68
C VAL A 48 -17.26 1.69 5.45
N ARG A 49 -16.44 2.60 4.92
CA ARG A 49 -15.56 2.38 3.77
C ARG A 49 -14.22 3.08 4.04
N THR A 50 -13.42 2.50 4.92
CA THR A 50 -12.14 3.10 5.37
C THR A 50 -11.09 2.00 5.57
N GLY A 51 -9.89 2.38 5.99
CA GLY A 51 -8.82 1.43 6.26
C GLY A 51 -7.52 2.10 6.66
N VAL A 52 -6.50 1.29 6.82
CA VAL A 52 -5.13 1.73 7.12
C VAL A 52 -4.16 0.93 6.27
N THR A 53 -3.12 1.59 5.78
CA THR A 53 -1.96 0.97 5.13
C THR A 53 -0.71 1.37 5.89
N VAL A 54 0.16 0.40 6.18
CA VAL A 54 1.42 0.58 6.89
C VAL A 54 2.57 0.17 5.98
N ILE A 55 3.61 1.01 5.94
CA ILE A 55 4.85 0.73 5.22
C ILE A 55 5.98 0.63 6.25
N MET A 56 6.65 -0.52 6.29
CA MET A 56 7.83 -0.74 7.11
C MET A 56 9.08 -0.57 6.25
N PRO A 57 10.00 0.36 6.58
CA PRO A 57 11.18 0.61 5.76
C PRO A 57 12.17 -0.56 5.77
N HIS A 58 12.10 -1.42 6.79
CA HIS A 58 12.90 -2.65 6.91
C HIS A 58 12.31 -3.64 7.94
N GLY A 59 12.97 -4.79 8.10
CA GLY A 59 12.66 -5.85 9.07
C GLY A 59 12.74 -5.47 10.55
N ARG A 60 13.52 -4.43 10.90
CA ARG A 60 13.88 -4.06 12.27
C ARG A 60 12.97 -2.95 12.85
N ASN A 61 13.09 -2.70 14.16
CA ASN A 61 12.39 -1.61 14.84
C ASN A 61 12.80 -0.23 14.23
N PRO A 62 11.86 0.52 13.62
CA PRO A 62 12.18 1.74 12.88
C PRO A 62 12.55 2.93 13.77
N PHE A 63 12.15 2.92 15.04
CA PHE A 63 12.50 3.98 15.99
C PHE A 63 13.96 3.87 16.45
N ARG A 64 14.40 2.63 16.74
CA ARG A 64 15.78 2.32 17.20
C ARG A 64 16.79 2.19 16.05
N ARG A 65 16.32 1.94 14.84
CA ARG A 65 17.12 1.84 13.61
C ARG A 65 16.43 2.72 12.57
N LYS A 66 16.81 3.99 12.53
CA LYS A 66 16.21 4.97 11.62
C LYS A 66 16.82 4.82 10.22
N VAL A 67 16.05 5.17 9.21
CA VAL A 67 16.51 5.33 7.83
C VAL A 67 16.59 6.82 7.50
N ARG A 68 17.49 7.22 6.59
CA ARG A 68 17.48 8.58 6.05
C ARG A 68 16.21 8.79 5.24
N THR A 69 15.58 9.96 5.40
CA THR A 69 14.39 10.38 4.66
C THR A 69 14.56 11.84 4.24
N ALA A 70 13.83 12.23 3.20
CA ALA A 70 13.53 13.62 2.86
C ALA A 70 12.09 13.94 3.27
#